data_AF-A0A5E4YFC4-F1
#
_entry.id   AF-A0A5E4YFC4-F1
#
_cell.length_a   1.000
_cell.length_b   1.000
_cell.length_c   1.000
_cell.angle_alpha   90.00
_cell.angle_beta   90.00
_cell.angle_gamma   90.00
#
_symmetry.space_group_name_H-M   'P 1'
#
loop_
_entity.id
_entity.type
_entity.pdbx_description
1 polymer ?
#
loop_
_entity_poly.entity_id
_entity_poly.type
_entity_poly.pdbx_seq_one_letter_code
_entity_poly.pdbx_strand_id
1 'polypeptide(L)'
;MHIKRAKTLKPAQIRHLLRVTEATSRHPERDALILLLGFTCGMRISEIARIEVADVLQPSGLIREEVSLRAAITKGCRQRCVYLSHRLMMRKVDTR
;
A
#
# COMPACT_ATOMS: atom_id res chain seq x y z
N MET A 1 1.21 -5.28 -34.99
CA MET A 1 0.96 -6.03 -33.74
C MET A 1 -0.07 -5.30 -32.91
N HIS A 2 -1.23 -5.91 -32.63
CA HIS A 2 -2.22 -5.30 -31.73
C HIS A 2 -1.80 -5.56 -30.28
N ILE A 3 -1.26 -4.54 -29.60
CA ILE A 3 -0.87 -4.64 -28.19
C ILE A 3 -2.13 -4.70 -27.32
N LYS A 4 -2.44 -5.89 -26.80
CA LYS A 4 -3.51 -6.11 -25.83
C LYS A 4 -3.09 -5.51 -24.48
N ARG A 5 -3.81 -4.47 -24.02
CA ARG A 5 -3.54 -3.81 -22.73
C ARG A 5 -4.29 -4.50 -21.60
N ALA A 6 -3.70 -4.50 -20.40
CA ALA A 6 -4.37 -4.96 -19.20
C ALA A 6 -5.58 -4.05 -18.88
N LYS A 7 -6.69 -4.66 -18.45
CA LYS A 7 -7.86 -3.91 -17.97
C LYS A 7 -7.51 -3.26 -16.63
N THR A 8 -7.83 -1.98 -16.48
CA THR A 8 -7.68 -1.26 -15.21
C THR A 8 -8.94 -1.41 -14.36
N LEU A 9 -8.78 -1.38 -13.04
CA LEU A 9 -9.89 -1.46 -12.10
C LEU A 9 -10.61 -0.12 -12.00
N LYS A 10 -11.94 -0.16 -11.99
CA LYS A 10 -12.81 0.99 -11.70
C LYS A 10 -12.92 1.18 -10.18
N PRO A 11 -13.25 2.40 -9.71
CA PRO A 11 -13.43 2.66 -8.27
C PRO A 11 -14.43 1.73 -7.58
N ALA A 12 -15.53 1.37 -8.26
CA ALA A 12 -16.51 0.42 -7.73
C ALA A 12 -15.93 -0.99 -7.53
N GLN A 13 -15.04 -1.43 -8.42
CA GLN A 13 -14.39 -2.74 -8.33
C GLN A 13 -13.36 -2.76 -7.19
N ILE A 14 -12.63 -1.65 -6.97
CA ILE A 14 -11.72 -1.52 -5.82
C ILE A 14 -12.49 -1.60 -4.50
N ARG A 15 -13.63 -0.89 -4.39
CA ARG A 15 -14.48 -0.98 -3.20
C ARG A 15 -15.01 -2.39 -2.97
N HIS A 16 -15.43 -3.08 -4.02
CA HIS A 16 -15.88 -4.46 -3.92
C HIS A 16 -14.74 -5.39 -3.48
N LEU A 17 -13.54 -5.24 -4.07
CA LEU A 17 -12.34 -5.99 -3.69
C LEU A 17 -12.01 -5.82 -2.20
N LEU A 18 -12.04 -4.59 -1.68
CA LEU A 18 -11.80 -4.33 -0.26
C LEU A 18 -12.85 -5.01 0.63
N ARG A 19 -14.14 -4.91 0.28
CA ARG A 19 -15.22 -5.56 1.04
C ARG A 19 -15.08 -7.09 1.07
N VAL A 20 -14.76 -7.70 -0.07
CA VAL A 20 -14.55 -9.15 -0.15
C VAL A 20 -13.34 -9.54 0.70
N THR A 21 -12.23 -8.81 0.58
CA THR A 21 -11.02 -9.06 1.38
C THR A 21 -11.31 -8.98 2.88
N GLU A 22 -12.08 -7.98 3.31
CA GLU A 22 -12.47 -7.81 4.71
C GLU A 22 -13.37 -8.96 5.22
N ALA A 23 -14.24 -9.50 4.36
CA ALA A 23 -15.17 -10.56 4.73
C ALA A 23 -14.56 -11.97 4.69
N THR A 24 -13.59 -12.22 3.82
CA THR A 24 -13.13 -13.59 3.52
C THR A 24 -11.67 -13.85 3.86
N SER A 25 -10.83 -12.84 4.11
CA SER A 25 -9.42 -13.05 4.44
C SER A 25 -9.25 -13.58 5.87
N ARG A 26 -8.22 -14.41 6.06
CA ARG A 26 -7.72 -14.82 7.39
C ARG A 26 -7.14 -13.63 8.19
N HIS A 27 -6.62 -12.62 7.49
CA HIS A 27 -6.00 -11.42 8.08
C HIS A 27 -6.53 -10.17 7.36
N PRO A 28 -7.81 -9.82 7.58
CA PRO A 28 -8.50 -8.82 6.77
C PRO A 28 -7.88 -7.42 6.87
N GLU A 29 -7.41 -7.02 8.06
CA GLU A 29 -6.76 -5.73 8.26
C GLU A 29 -5.45 -5.60 7.49
N ARG A 30 -4.57 -6.61 7.62
CA ARG A 30 -3.29 -6.68 6.92
C ARG A 30 -3.48 -6.69 5.41
N ASP A 31 -4.36 -7.55 4.91
CA ASP A 31 -4.53 -7.73 3.47
C ASP A 31 -5.19 -6.50 2.83
N ALA A 32 -6.16 -5.88 3.52
CA ALA A 32 -6.73 -4.61 3.09
C ALA A 32 -5.68 -3.49 3.08
N LEU A 33 -4.78 -3.44 4.08
CA LEU A 33 -3.67 -2.47 4.10
C LEU A 33 -2.72 -2.67 2.91
N ILE A 34 -2.33 -3.91 2.59
CA ILE A 34 -1.49 -4.23 1.42
C ILE A 34 -2.15 -3.71 0.14
N LEU A 35 -3.44 -3.95 -0.05
CA LEU A 35 -4.18 -3.47 -1.22
C LEU A 35 -4.21 -1.94 -1.29
N LEU A 36 -4.48 -1.29 -0.16
CA LEU A 36 -4.52 0.17 -0.10
C LEU A 36 -3.16 0.79 -0.41
N LEU A 37 -2.05 0.27 0.14
CA LEU A 37 -0.69 0.72 -0.18
C LEU A 37 -0.40 0.64 -1.69
N GLY A 38 -0.85 -0.43 -2.34
CA GLY A 38 -0.71 -0.59 -3.79
C GLY A 38 -1.53 0.43 -4.59
N PHE A 39 -2.81 0.61 -4.25
CA PHE A 39 -3.73 1.45 -5.03
C PHE A 39 -3.61 2.96 -4.74
N THR A 40 -3.30 3.35 -3.51
CA THR A 40 -3.30 4.76 -3.09
C THR A 40 -1.91 5.38 -3.09
N CYS A 41 -0.89 4.60 -2.73
CA CYS A 41 0.50 5.08 -2.67
C CYS A 41 1.32 4.67 -3.90
N GLY A 42 0.74 3.86 -4.81
CA GLY A 42 1.42 3.38 -6.01
C GLY A 42 2.66 2.55 -5.70
N MET A 43 2.68 1.87 -4.54
CA MET A 43 3.78 1.01 -4.15
C MET A 43 3.75 -0.29 -4.95
N ARG A 44 4.93 -0.79 -5.32
CA ARG A 44 5.04 -2.13 -5.93
C ARG A 44 4.91 -3.18 -4.85
N ILE A 45 4.37 -4.35 -5.20
CA ILE A 45 4.20 -5.45 -4.24
C ILE A 45 5.53 -5.88 -3.59
N SER A 46 6.65 -5.80 -4.32
CA SER A 46 7.98 -6.10 -3.80
C SER A 46 8.52 -5.03 -2.84
N GLU A 47 8.01 -3.80 -2.92
CA GLU A 47 8.32 -2.72 -1.98
C GLU A 47 7.49 -2.93 -0.70
N ILE A 48 6.18 -3.22 -0.85
CA ILE A 48 5.28 -3.50 0.28
C ILE A 48 5.74 -4.72 1.09
N ALA A 49 6.23 -5.78 0.42
CA ALA A 49 6.69 -6.99 1.11
C ALA A 49 7.97 -6.79 1.95
N ARG A 50 8.68 -5.67 1.78
CA ARG A 50 9.98 -5.41 2.42
C ARG A 50 10.00 -4.12 3.25
N ILE A 51 8.87 -3.43 3.37
CA ILE A 51 8.78 -2.25 4.22
C ILE A 51 8.78 -2.66 5.69
N GLU A 52 9.44 -1.88 6.52
CA GLU A 52 9.49 -2.09 7.97
C GLU A 52 8.62 -1.06 8.70
N VAL A 53 8.25 -1.36 9.94
CA VAL A 53 7.47 -0.43 10.79
C VAL A 53 8.21 0.90 10.95
N ALA A 54 9.53 0.88 11.08
CA ALA A 54 10.36 2.07 11.22
C ALA A 54 10.38 2.97 9.96
N ASP A 55 10.06 2.41 8.78
CA ASP A 55 9.93 3.17 7.54
C ASP A 55 8.63 4.01 7.53
N VAL A 56 7.60 3.58 8.28
CA VAL A 56 6.24 4.17 8.26
C VAL A 56 5.91 4.96 9.52
N LEU A 57 6.37 4.49 10.68
CA LEU A 57 6.13 5.09 11.98
C LEU A 57 7.37 5.80 12.49
N GLN A 58 7.14 6.88 13.22
CA GLN A 58 8.15 7.52 14.06
C GLN A 58 8.28 6.76 15.39
N PRO A 59 9.39 6.91 16.14
CA PRO A 59 9.54 6.33 17.47
C PRO A 59 8.43 6.74 18.46
N SER A 60 7.83 7.92 18.27
CA SER A 60 6.64 8.39 19.02
C SER A 60 5.37 7.59 18.73
N GLY A 61 5.37 6.75 17.69
CA GLY A 61 4.21 6.04 17.17
C GLY A 61 3.36 6.85 16.18
N LEU A 62 3.75 8.08 15.85
CA LEU A 62 3.07 8.87 14.81
C LEU A 62 3.41 8.34 13.42
N ILE A 63 2.41 8.33 12.53
CA ILE A 63 2.62 7.99 11.11
C ILE A 63 3.44 9.10 10.44
N ARG A 64 4.45 8.72 9.66
CA ARG A 64 5.22 9.65 8.83
C ARG A 64 4.37 10.10 7.63
N GLU A 65 4.44 11.39 7.30
CA GLU A 65 3.73 11.93 6.12
C GLU A 65 4.33 11.39 4.81
N GLU A 66 5.66 11.24 4.77
CA GLU A 66 6.37 10.56 3.70
C GLU A 66 7.10 9.31 4.19
N VAL A 67 7.16 8.32 3.29
CA VAL A 67 7.94 7.10 3.46
C VAL A 67 9.02 7.10 2.39
N SER A 68 10.28 7.13 2.82
CA SER A 68 11.43 7.01 1.92
C SER A 68 11.76 5.55 1.68
N LEU A 69 11.41 5.04 0.49
CA LEU A 69 11.70 3.65 0.12
C LEU A 69 13.17 3.48 -0.20
N ARG A 70 13.88 2.72 0.64
CA ARG A 70 15.30 2.38 0.48
C ARG A 70 15.58 1.85 -0.92
N ALA A 71 16.70 2.25 -1.52
CA ALA A 71 17.11 1.76 -2.84
C ALA A 71 17.13 0.23 -2.92
N ALA A 72 17.51 -0.47 -1.84
CA ALA A 72 17.54 -1.92 -1.78
C ALA A 72 16.17 -2.61 -2.02
N ILE A 73 15.06 -1.92 -1.74
CA ILE A 73 13.70 -2.48 -1.85
C ILE A 73 12.96 -2.05 -3.13
N THR A 74 13.45 -1.03 -3.84
CA THR A 74 12.81 -0.51 -5.05
C THR A 74 13.32 -1.21 -6.31
N LYS A 75 12.51 -1.17 -7.37
CA LYS A 75 12.94 -1.66 -8.68
C LYS A 75 14.06 -0.77 -9.23
N GLY A 76 15.16 -1.40 -9.67
CA GLY A 76 16.28 -0.71 -10.30
C GLY A 76 17.18 0.05 -9.31
N CYS A 77 17.08 -0.27 -8.01
CA CYS A 77 17.94 0.27 -6.96
C CYS A 77 17.95 1.80 -6.88
N ARG A 78 16.79 2.43 -7.07
CA ARG A 78 16.61 3.89 -7.01
C ARG A 78 15.65 4.25 -5.89
N GLN A 79 16.14 4.99 -4.90
CA GLN A 79 15.32 5.48 -3.80
C GLN A 79 14.18 6.36 -4.33
N ARG A 80 13.01 6.27 -3.69
CA ARG A 80 11.87 7.14 -3.99
C ARG A 80 11.02 7.35 -2.74
N CYS A 81 10.35 8.50 -2.66
CA CYS A 81 9.40 8.77 -1.59
C CYS A 81 7.96 8.47 -2.03
N VAL A 82 7.15 7.98 -1.10
CA VAL A 82 5.70 7.84 -1.25
C VAL A 82 5.01 8.58 -0.12
N TYR A 83 3.86 9.19 -0.41
CA TYR A 83 3.10 9.97 0.56
C TYR A 83 1.90 9.19 1.08
N LEU A 84 1.68 9.25 2.38
CA LEU A 84 0.60 8.57 3.07
C LEU A 84 -0.60 9.51 3.27
N SER A 85 -1.24 9.92 2.17
CA SER A 85 -2.32 10.93 2.19
C SER A 85 -3.73 10.33 2.24
N HIS A 86 -3.89 9.02 2.04
CA HIS A 86 -5.20 8.42 1.92
C HIS A 86 -5.79 8.03 3.28
N ARG A 87 -6.88 8.70 3.69
CA ARG A 87 -7.51 8.55 5.02
C ARG A 87 -7.82 7.10 5.42
N LEU A 88 -8.33 6.29 4.49
CA LEU A 88 -8.66 4.88 4.79
C LEU A 88 -7.40 4.05 5.02
N MET A 89 -6.30 4.37 4.33
CA MET A 89 -5.03 3.69 4.50
C MET A 89 -4.43 4.07 5.86
N MET A 90 -4.41 5.37 6.19
CA MET A 90 -3.90 5.86 7.47
C MET A 90 -4.61 5.21 8.66
N ARG A 91 -5.95 5.08 8.60
CA ARG A 91 -6.74 4.39 9.63
C ARG A 91 -6.41 2.90 9.79
N LYS A 92 -5.93 2.23 8.75
CA LYS A 92 -5.54 0.81 8.85
C LYS A 92 -4.09 0.64 9.34
N VAL A 93 -3.25 1.66 9.18
CA VAL A 93 -1.90 1.70 9.79
C VAL A 93 -1.98 2.04 11.27
N ASP A 94 -2.85 2.97 11.63
CA ASP A 94 -3.12 3.34 13.02
C ASP A 94 -4.18 2.41 13.61
N THR A 95 -3.75 1.26 14.12
CA THR A 95 -4.65 0.26 14.75
C THR A 95 -4.85 0.50 16.25
N ARG A 96 -4.52 1.71 16.75
CA ARG A 96 -4.77 2.13 18.13
C ARG A 96 -6.21 2.60 18.32
#